data_AF-A0A7K8YVN3-F1
#
_entry.id   AF-A0A7K8YVN3-F1
#
_cell.length_a   1.000
_cell.length_b   1.000
_cell.length_c   1.000
_cell.angle_alpha   90.00
_cell.angle_beta   90.00
_cell.angle_gamma   90.00
#
_symmetry.space_group_name_H-M   'P 1'
#
loop_
_entity.id
_entity.type
_entity.pdbx_description
1 polymer ?
#
loop_
_entity_poly.entity_id
_entity_poly.type
_entity_poly.pdbx_seq_one_letter_code
_entity_poly.pdbx_strand_id
1 'polypeptide(L)' 'LHEYPINNMVTGYASARDMKKYEGELQDFIPGTSGYAAYWVQTKISIYCEKKTKMKRK' A
#
# COMPACT_ATOMS: atom_id res chain seq x y z
N LEU A 1 -7.89 4.52 48.70
CA LEU A 1 -7.83 4.05 47.30
C LEU A 1 -8.64 5.07 46.49
N HIS A 2 -8.01 5.84 45.59
CA HIS A 2 -8.75 6.74 44.71
C HIS A 2 -9.29 5.91 43.55
N GLU A 3 -10.61 5.83 43.42
CA GLU A 3 -11.30 5.05 42.41
C GLU A 3 -11.23 5.83 41.09
N TYR A 4 -10.40 5.37 40.15
CA TYR A 4 -10.35 5.95 38.82
C TYR A 4 -11.71 5.79 38.15
N PRO A 5 -12.25 6.81 37.46
CA PRO A 5 -13.51 6.69 36.75
C PRO A 5 -13.42 5.53 35.76
N ILE A 6 -14.24 4.50 36.00
CA ILE A 6 -14.22 3.21 35.30
C ILE A 6 -14.56 3.38 33.81
N ASN A 7 -15.08 4.55 33.42
CA ASN A 7 -15.53 4.81 32.06
C ASN A 7 -15.02 6.15 31.50
N ASN A 8 -13.85 6.09 30.83
CA ASN A 8 -13.29 7.18 30.02
C ASN A 8 -13.83 7.17 28.57
N MET A 9 -14.96 6.51 28.30
CA MET A 9 -15.53 6.51 26.95
C MET A 9 -15.94 7.93 26.55
N VAL A 10 -15.25 8.49 25.55
CA VAL A 10 -15.58 9.80 24.99
C VAL A 10 -16.88 9.70 24.21
N THR A 11 -17.91 10.41 24.68
CA THR A 11 -19.23 10.50 24.05
C THR A 11 -19.31 11.73 23.14
N GLY A 12 -20.21 11.72 22.15
CA GLY A 12 -20.49 12.89 21.29
C GLY A 12 -19.86 12.89 19.89
N TYR A 13 -19.08 11.87 19.52
CA TYR A 13 -18.67 11.69 18.13
C TYR A 13 -19.76 11.02 17.30
N ALA A 14 -19.86 11.42 16.03
CA ALA A 14 -20.73 10.75 15.08
C ALA A 14 -20.33 9.27 14.94
N SER A 15 -21.32 8.38 14.93
CA SER A 15 -21.08 6.97 14.68
C SER A 15 -20.62 6.77 13.23
N ALA A 16 -19.63 5.90 13.01
CA ALA A 16 -19.24 5.49 11.65
C ALA A 16 -20.41 4.87 10.85
N ARG A 17 -21.48 4.45 11.53
CA ARG A 17 -22.73 3.97 10.90
C ARG A 17 -23.54 5.09 10.25
N ASP A 18 -23.43 6.32 10.78
CA ASP A 18 -24.22 7.47 10.34
C ASP A 18 -23.51 8.25 9.20
N MET A 19 -22.25 7.91 8.92
CA MET A 19 -21.46 8.54 7.87
C MET A 19 -21.77 7.94 6.50
N LYS A 20 -21.76 8.77 5.45
CA LYS A 20 -21.85 8.29 4.06
C LYS A 20 -20.67 7.37 3.75
N LYS A 21 -20.97 6.22 3.15
CA LYS A 21 -19.98 5.21 2.77
C LYS A 21 -19.82 5.19 1.26
N TYR A 22 -18.63 4.83 0.79
CA TYR A 22 -18.42 4.52 -0.62
C TYR A 22 -18.98 3.12 -0.90
N GLU A 23 -19.83 3.00 -1.93
CA GLU A 23 -20.54 1.76 -2.28
C GLU A 23 -20.00 1.13 -3.58
N GLY A 24 -19.04 1.77 -4.24
CA GLY A 24 -18.43 1.23 -5.45
C GLY A 24 -17.41 0.13 -5.15
N GLU A 25 -16.83 -0.43 -6.22
CA GLU A 25 -15.74 -1.39 -6.09
C GLU A 25 -14.49 -0.71 -5.51
N LEU A 26 -13.88 -1.38 -4.54
CA LEU A 26 -12.62 -1.00 -3.92
C LEU A 26 -11.69 -2.22 -3.96
N GLN A 27 -10.50 -2.05 -4.52
CA GLN A 27 -9.49 -3.10 -4.64
C GLN A 27 -8.15 -2.63 -4.09
N ASP A 28 -7.42 -3.57 -3.50
CA ASP A 28 -6.06 -3.32 -3.06
C ASP A 28 -5.14 -3.15 -4.28
N PHE A 29 -4.38 -2.05 -4.27
CA PHE A 29 -3.36 -1.81 -5.28
C PHE A 29 -2.08 -2.56 -4.91
N ILE A 30 -1.90 -3.75 -5.49
CA ILE A 30 -0.72 -4.61 -5.26
C ILE A 30 0.05 -4.74 -6.60
N PRO A 31 1.15 -4.00 -6.80
CA PRO A 31 1.94 -4.06 -8.03
C PRO A 31 2.41 -5.49 -8.35
N GLY A 32 2.32 -5.89 -9.62
CA GLY A 32 2.64 -7.24 -10.09
C GLY A 32 1.48 -8.24 -10.02
N THR A 33 0.34 -7.85 -9.42
CA THR A 33 -0.90 -8.63 -9.41
C THR A 33 -2.01 -7.87 -10.13
N SER A 34 -2.99 -8.57 -10.69
CA SER A 34 -4.17 -7.97 -11.35
C SER A 34 -3.86 -6.90 -12.42
N GLY A 35 -2.66 -6.95 -13.02
CA GLY A 35 -2.21 -5.95 -14.00
C GLY A 35 -1.75 -4.61 -13.41
N TYR A 36 -1.73 -4.45 -12.08
CA TYR A 36 -1.21 -3.26 -11.44
C TYR A 36 0.31 -3.16 -11.58
N ALA A 37 0.81 -1.97 -11.87
CA ALA A 37 2.23 -1.68 -11.94
C ALA A 37 2.52 -0.33 -11.29
N ALA A 38 3.63 -0.25 -10.57
CA ALA A 38 4.14 0.98 -9.99
C ALA A 38 5.53 1.27 -10.58
N TYR A 39 5.76 2.51 -10.99
CA TYR A 39 7.01 2.94 -11.58
C TYR A 39 7.58 4.13 -10.80
N TRP A 40 8.90 4.16 -10.68
CA TRP A 40 9.61 5.31 -10.15
C TRP A 40 10.30 6.04 -11.31
N VAL A 41 10.12 7.36 -11.38
CA VAL A 41 10.80 8.19 -12.39
C VAL A 41 12.27 8.33 -12.01
N GLN A 42 13.15 7.67 -12.78
CA GLN A 42 14.60 7.77 -12.59
C GLN A 42 15.20 8.78 -13.55
N THR A 43 16.00 9.72 -13.03
CA THR A 43 16.73 10.70 -13.84
C THR A 43 17.90 10.08 -14.61
N LYS A 44 18.42 8.92 -14.17
CA LYS A 44 19.51 8.19 -14.82
C LYS A 44 19.18 6.69 -14.83
N ILE A 45 19.32 6.06 -15.99
CA ILE A 45 19.11 4.61 -16.16
C ILE A 45 20.48 3.93 -16.01
N SER A 46 20.70 3.17 -14.94
CA SER A 46 21.91 2.35 -14.82
C SER A 46 21.75 1.08 -15.67
N ILE A 47 22.12 1.16 -16.95
CA ILE A 47 22.21 -0.03 -17.83
C ILE A 47 23.48 -0.80 -17.42
N TYR A 48 23.42 -1.60 -16.36
CA TYR A 48 24.45 -2.59 -16.10
C TYR A 48 24.20 -3.80 -17.01
N CYS A 49 24.79 -3.75 -18.21
CA CYS A 49 24.80 -4.87 -19.14
C CYS A 49 25.87 -5.87 -18.69
N GLU A 50 25.49 -6.83 -17.84
CA GLU A 50 26.36 -7.95 -17.50
C GLU A 50 26.57 -8.79 -18.78
N LYS A 51 27.70 -8.58 -19.47
CA LYS A 51 28.12 -9.34 -20.65
C LYS A 51 28.24 -10.83 -20.30
N LYS A 52 27.13 -11.57 -20.34
CA LYS A 52 27.12 -13.05 -20.35
C LYS A 52 27.30 -13.57 -21.78
N THR A 53 28.25 -13.01 -22.54
CA THR A 53 28.79 -13.68 -23.73
C THR A 53 29.84 -14.69 -23.29
N LYS A 54 29.42 -15.76 -22.62
CA LYS A 54 30.20 -17.01 -22.64
C LYS A 54 29.89 -17.68 -23.98
N MET A 55 30.62 -17.29 -25.02
CA MET A 55 30.64 -17.98 -26.31
C MET A 55 31.07 -19.42 -26.06
N LYS A 56 30.18 -20.39 -26.28
CA LYS A 56 30.58 -21.80 -26.40
C LYS A 56 31.39 -21.92 -27.69
N ARG A 57 32.66 -22.34 -27.61
CA ARG A 57 33.45 -22.74 -28.77
C ARG A 57 32.85 -24.02 -29.37
N LYS A 58 32.83 -24.10 -30.70
CA LYS A 58 32.43 -25.26 -31.50
C LYS A 58 33.27 -26.48 -31.15
#